data_AF-A0A933WCZ6-F1
#
_entry.id   AF-A0A933WCZ6-F1
#
_cell.length_a   1.000
_cell.length_b   1.000
_cell.length_c   1.000
_cell.angle_alpha   90.00
_cell.angle_beta   90.00
_cell.angle_gamma   90.00
#
_symmetry.space_group_name_H-M   'P 1'
#
loop_
_entity.id
_entity.type
_entity.pdbx_description
1 polymer ?
#
loop_
_entity_poly.entity_id
_entity_poly.type
_entity_poly.pdbx_seq_one_letter_code
_entity_poly.pdbx_strand_id
1 'polypeptide(L)'
;MSAQSAMKLENANYERVILAIERLIAANKKYCQCMRCRLDVTAIALNGLPPKYFISPSSMEIEELASPILMVEASVLYALERVSGLPHHERPEPKKASDNIKKISGKIAEKDIE
;
A
#
# COMPACT_ATOMS: atom_id res chain seq x y z
N MET A 1 -16.81 33.16 0.64
CA MET A 1 -16.36 31.86 0.10
C MET A 1 -17.31 30.81 0.64
N SER A 2 -18.00 30.07 -0.23
CA SER A 2 -19.12 29.20 0.16
C SER A 2 -18.63 27.98 0.95
N ALA A 3 -19.43 27.55 1.92
CA ALA A 3 -19.17 26.44 2.84
C ALA A 3 -18.89 25.06 2.17
N GLN A 4 -19.03 24.97 0.85
CA GLN A 4 -18.74 23.77 0.06
C GLN A 4 -17.25 23.41 -0.04
N SER A 5 -16.34 24.35 0.22
CA SER A 5 -14.90 24.10 0.03
C SER A 5 -14.24 23.24 1.13
N ALA A 6 -14.98 22.85 2.19
CA ALA A 6 -14.42 22.17 3.37
C ALA A 6 -14.95 20.74 3.63
N MET A 7 -15.93 20.26 2.85
CA MET A 7 -16.52 18.93 3.04
C MET A 7 -15.90 17.90 2.08
N LYS A 8 -15.41 16.78 2.62
CA LYS A 8 -14.76 15.71 1.83
C LYS A 8 -15.46 14.38 2.05
N LEU A 9 -15.84 13.69 0.97
CA LEU A 9 -16.35 12.33 1.01
C LEU A 9 -15.19 11.33 1.14
N GLU A 10 -15.22 10.47 2.14
CA GLU A 10 -14.12 9.55 2.46
C GLU A 10 -14.64 8.15 2.78
N ASN A 11 -13.82 7.13 2.54
CA ASN A 11 -14.12 5.75 2.92
C ASN A 11 -13.47 5.42 4.27
N ALA A 12 -14.27 5.01 5.25
CA ALA A 12 -13.82 4.73 6.61
C ALA A 12 -12.80 3.58 6.72
N ASN A 13 -12.76 2.69 5.72
CA ASN A 13 -11.82 1.58 5.67
C ASN A 13 -10.47 1.95 5.05
N TYR A 14 -10.35 3.09 4.36
CA TYR A 14 -9.18 3.43 3.55
C TYR A 14 -7.87 3.35 4.36
N GLU A 15 -7.79 4.08 5.47
CA GLU A 15 -6.56 4.14 6.27
C GLU A 15 -6.20 2.76 6.86
N ARG A 16 -7.18 1.99 7.33
CA ARG A 16 -6.95 0.62 7.83
C ARG A 16 -6.41 -0.30 6.75
N VAL A 17 -6.90 -0.18 5.51
CA VAL A 17 -6.40 -0.94 4.37
C VAL A 17 -4.94 -0.58 4.11
N ILE A 18 -4.58 0.71 4.09
CA ILE A 18 -3.20 1.15 3.87
C ILE A 18 -2.26 0.58 4.96
N LEU A 19 -2.63 0.70 6.23
CA LEU A 19 -1.84 0.18 7.35
C LEU A 19 -1.71 -1.35 7.31
N ALA A 20 -2.76 -2.07 6.92
CA ALA A 20 -2.71 -3.52 6.77
C ALA A 20 -1.80 -3.96 5.61
N ILE A 21 -1.82 -3.24 4.48
CA ILE A 21 -0.90 -3.48 3.35
C ILE A 21 0.55 -3.35 3.82
N GLU A 22 0.89 -2.28 4.53
CA GLU A 22 2.24 -2.02 5.00
C GLU A 22 2.74 -3.12 5.95
N ARG A 23 1.91 -3.50 6.93
CA ARG A 23 2.22 -4.58 7.88
C ARG A 23 2.45 -5.92 7.17
N LEU A 24 1.56 -6.31 6.26
CA LEU A 24 1.62 -7.61 5.60
C LEU A 24 2.76 -7.73 4.59
N ILE A 25 3.06 -6.65 3.86
CA ILE A 25 4.24 -6.57 2.98
C ILE A 25 5.54 -6.59 3.80
N ALA A 26 5.56 -5.93 4.97
CA ALA A 26 6.72 -5.96 5.85
C ALA A 26 6.99 -7.39 6.36
N ALA A 27 5.94 -8.12 6.72
CA ALA A 27 5.99 -9.49 7.21
C ALA A 27 6.36 -10.52 6.12
N ASN A 28 6.04 -10.27 4.85
CA ASN A 28 6.35 -11.20 3.76
C ASN A 28 6.89 -10.50 2.51
N LYS A 29 8.19 -10.66 2.27
CA LYS A 29 8.92 -10.02 1.14
C LYS A 29 8.56 -10.59 -0.24
N LYS A 30 7.71 -11.62 -0.33
CA LYS A 30 7.22 -12.12 -1.63
C LYS A 30 6.36 -11.09 -2.38
N TYR A 31 5.74 -10.16 -1.66
CA TYR A 31 4.85 -9.16 -2.24
C TYR A 31 5.61 -7.98 -2.83
N CYS A 32 5.18 -7.53 -4.01
CA CYS A 32 5.75 -6.35 -4.65
C CYS A 32 5.37 -5.07 -3.89
N GLN A 33 6.33 -4.16 -3.74
CA GLN A 33 6.15 -2.90 -3.01
C GLN A 33 5.93 -1.68 -3.92
N CYS A 34 5.86 -1.89 -5.24
CA CYS A 34 5.70 -0.79 -6.17
C CYS A 34 4.33 -0.12 -5.99
N MET A 35 4.25 1.16 -6.33
CA MET A 35 3.01 1.92 -6.18
C MET A 35 1.84 1.30 -6.95
N ARG A 36 2.10 0.73 -8.14
CA ARG A 36 1.07 0.07 -8.97
C ARG A 36 0.43 -1.10 -8.22
N CYS A 37 1.23 -2.04 -7.72
CA CYS A 37 0.73 -3.16 -6.92
C CYS A 37 0.01 -2.69 -5.65
N ARG A 38 0.51 -1.66 -4.95
CA ARG A 38 -0.17 -1.14 -3.76
C ARG A 38 -1.56 -0.58 -4.09
N LEU A 39 -1.70 0.13 -5.20
CA LEU A 39 -2.99 0.66 -5.66
C LEU A 39 -3.95 -0.45 -6.08
N ASP A 40 -3.47 -1.46 -6.82
CA ASP A 40 -4.26 -2.63 -7.20
C ASP A 40 -4.77 -3.39 -5.97
N VAL A 41 -3.90 -3.62 -4.98
CA VAL A 41 -4.26 -4.26 -3.71
C VAL A 41 -5.28 -3.43 -2.94
N THR A 42 -5.08 -2.11 -2.87
CA THR A 42 -6.01 -1.18 -2.20
C THR A 42 -7.39 -1.22 -2.84
N ALA A 43 -7.46 -1.18 -4.17
CA ALA A 43 -8.72 -1.21 -4.91
C ALA A 43 -9.46 -2.53 -4.69
N ILE A 44 -8.78 -3.67 -4.83
CA ILE A 44 -9.39 -4.99 -4.61
C ILE A 44 -9.86 -5.16 -3.16
N ALA A 45 -9.05 -4.75 -2.19
CA ALA A 45 -9.41 -4.85 -0.78
C ALA A 45 -10.63 -3.99 -0.43
N LEU A 46 -10.68 -2.73 -0.89
CA LEU A 46 -11.82 -1.85 -0.65
C LEU A 46 -13.10 -2.35 -1.33
N ASN A 47 -12.99 -2.91 -2.54
CA ASN A 47 -14.13 -3.50 -3.25
C ASN A 47 -14.66 -4.77 -2.56
N GLY A 48 -13.81 -5.46 -1.78
CA GLY A 48 -14.19 -6.65 -1.00
C GLY A 48 -14.81 -6.33 0.37
N LEU A 49 -14.72 -5.08 0.83
CA LEU A 49 -15.26 -4.64 2.12
C LEU A 49 -16.63 -3.98 1.95
N PRO A 50 -17.50 -4.02 2.98
CA PRO A 50 -18.70 -3.19 2.98
C PRO A 50 -18.33 -1.72 2.73
N PRO A 51 -18.96 -1.05 1.74
CA PRO A 51 -18.66 0.35 1.46
C PRO A 51 -19.20 1.21 2.59
N LYS A 52 -18.30 1.96 3.26
CA LYS A 52 -18.66 2.81 4.39
C LYS A 52 -18.07 4.20 4.17
N TYR A 53 -18.92 5.11 3.68
CA TYR A 53 -18.52 6.47 3.35
C TYR A 53 -19.07 7.47 4.34
N PHE A 54 -18.29 8.49 4.65
CA PHE A 54 -18.69 9.61 5.49
C PHE A 54 -18.17 10.93 4.93
N ILE A 55 -18.69 12.05 5.45
CA ILE A 55 -18.27 13.40 5.07
C ILE A 55 -17.43 13.97 6.20
N SER A 56 -16.16 14.29 5.96
CA SER A 56 -15.31 15.00 6.93
C SER A 56 -15.54 16.53 6.85
N PRO A 57 -15.56 17.28 7.97
CA PRO A 57 -15.37 16.85 9.36
C PRO A 57 -16.72 16.59 10.06
N SER A 58 -17.39 15.47 9.76
CA SER A 58 -18.53 15.03 10.58
C SER A 58 -18.04 14.73 12.00
N SER A 59 -18.87 15.00 13.02
CA SER A 59 -18.63 14.62 14.41
C SER A 59 -18.65 13.10 14.67
N MET A 60 -18.66 12.28 13.62
CA MET A 60 -18.69 10.82 13.71
C MET A 60 -17.28 10.27 13.88
N GLU A 61 -17.09 9.41 14.86
CA GLU A 61 -15.83 8.69 15.04
C GLU A 61 -15.65 7.66 13.92
N ILE A 62 -14.59 7.83 13.12
CA ILE A 62 -14.25 6.94 11.99
C ILE A 62 -14.09 5.48 12.46
N GLU A 63 -13.71 5.29 13.71
CA GLU A 63 -13.48 3.98 14.32
C GLU A 63 -14.76 3.14 14.38
N GLU A 64 -15.86 3.74 14.83
CA GLU A 64 -17.16 3.08 14.93
C GLU A 64 -17.73 2.77 13.55
N LEU A 65 -17.45 3.62 12.56
CA LEU A 65 -17.96 3.43 11.23
C LEU A 65 -17.27 2.27 10.53
N ALA A 66 -15.96 2.08 10.67
CA ALA A 66 -15.21 1.17 9.80
C ALA A 66 -15.51 -0.33 10.00
N SER A 67 -14.94 -1.16 9.12
CA SER A 67 -15.10 -2.61 9.19
C SER A 67 -14.18 -3.23 10.26
N PRO A 68 -14.55 -4.38 10.85
CA PRO A 68 -13.70 -5.09 11.80
C PRO A 68 -12.30 -5.36 11.25
N ILE A 69 -11.27 -5.21 12.09
CA ILE A 69 -9.86 -5.31 11.66
C ILE A 69 -9.55 -6.65 10.97
N LEU A 70 -10.13 -7.76 11.48
CA LEU A 70 -9.95 -9.09 10.89
C LEU A 70 -10.49 -9.17 9.45
N MET A 71 -11.63 -8.52 9.17
CA MET A 71 -12.17 -8.47 7.81
C MET A 71 -11.29 -7.63 6.87
N VAL A 72 -10.75 -6.52 7.38
CA VAL A 72 -9.80 -5.67 6.63
C VAL A 72 -8.54 -6.47 6.30
N GLU A 73 -7.94 -7.14 7.29
CA GLU A 73 -6.75 -7.97 7.09
C GLU A 73 -6.98 -9.10 6.09
N ALA A 74 -8.10 -9.82 6.24
CA ALA A 74 -8.46 -10.91 5.31
C ALA A 74 -8.62 -10.39 3.87
N SER A 75 -9.28 -9.24 3.70
CA SER A 75 -9.48 -8.61 2.39
C SER A 75 -8.15 -8.16 1.75
N VAL A 76 -7.26 -7.59 2.55
CA VAL A 76 -5.91 -7.19 2.09
C VAL A 76 -5.07 -8.41 1.74
N LEU A 77 -5.10 -9.47 2.55
CA LEU A 77 -4.36 -10.69 2.26
C LEU A 77 -4.83 -11.34 0.95
N TYR A 78 -6.15 -11.42 0.74
CA TYR A 78 -6.73 -11.90 -0.50
C TYR A 78 -6.26 -11.07 -1.71
N ALA A 79 -6.30 -9.74 -1.59
CA ALA A 79 -5.85 -8.83 -2.63
C ALA A 79 -4.34 -8.98 -2.94
N LEU A 80 -3.51 -9.14 -1.91
CA LEU A 80 -2.07 -9.37 -2.03
C LEU A 80 -1.77 -10.66 -2.81
N GLU A 81 -2.43 -11.77 -2.47
CA GLU A 81 -2.25 -13.03 -3.21
C GLU A 81 -2.67 -12.86 -4.67
N ARG A 82 -3.83 -12.23 -4.92
CA ARG A 82 -4.36 -12.02 -6.27
C ARG A 82 -3.44 -11.19 -7.17
N VAL A 83 -2.89 -10.10 -6.64
CA VAL A 83 -1.97 -9.20 -7.36
C VAL A 83 -0.59 -9.86 -7.52
N SER A 84 -0.13 -10.62 -6.52
CA SER A 84 1.16 -11.31 -6.62
C SER A 84 1.22 -12.37 -7.72
N GLY A 85 0.08 -13.02 -8.02
CA GLY A 85 -0.03 -14.03 -9.07
C GLY A 85 -0.06 -13.47 -10.49
N LEU A 86 -0.56 -12.25 -10.69
CA LEU A 86 -0.62 -11.60 -12.01
C LEU A 86 -0.49 -10.06 -11.88
N PRO A 87 0.73 -9.55 -11.62
CA PRO A 87 0.94 -8.11 -11.52
C PRO A 87 0.83 -7.44 -12.88
N HIS A 88 0.29 -6.22 -12.93
CA HIS A 88 0.23 -5.39 -14.15
C HIS A 88 1.57 -4.71 -14.50
N HIS A 89 2.67 -5.43 -14.27
CA HIS A 89 4.00 -5.02 -14.69
C HIS A 89 4.91 -6.24 -14.73
N GLU A 90 5.96 -6.19 -15.53
CA GLU A 90 7.06 -7.14 -15.43
C GLU A 90 7.64 -7.03 -14.03
N ARG A 91 7.70 -8.16 -13.31
CA ARG A 91 8.26 -8.16 -11.96
C ARG A 91 9.73 -7.74 -12.10
N PRO A 92 10.17 -6.61 -11.50
CA PRO A 92 11.59 -6.32 -11.50
C PRO A 92 12.28 -7.49 -10.80
N GLU A 93 13.32 -8.04 -11.44
CA GLU A 93 14.18 -9.06 -10.84
C GLU A 93 14.51 -8.61 -9.40
N PRO A 94 14.40 -9.50 -8.40
CA PRO A 94 14.84 -9.15 -7.05
C PRO A 94 16.28 -8.67 -7.16
N LYS A 95 16.54 -7.39 -6.80
CA LYS A 95 17.90 -6.81 -6.83
C LYS A 95 18.83 -7.77 -6.12
N LYS A 96 19.72 -8.42 -6.88
CA LYS A 96 20.64 -9.43 -6.33
C LYS A 96 21.56 -8.69 -5.36
N ALA A 97 21.96 -9.34 -4.27
CA ALA A 97 22.92 -8.78 -3.32
C ALA A 97 24.23 -8.31 -4.01
N SER A 98 24.53 -8.84 -5.20
CA SER A 98 25.65 -8.42 -6.07
C SER A 98 25.58 -6.98 -6.58
N ASP A 99 24.38 -6.37 -6.63
CA ASP A 99 24.22 -5.00 -7.13
C ASP A 99 24.80 -3.97 -6.14
N ASN A 100 24.86 -4.33 -4.85
CA ASN A 100 25.54 -3.53 -3.83
C ASN A 100 27.07 -3.61 -3.94
N ILE A 101 27.62 -4.75 -4.40
CA ILE A 101 29.08 -4.93 -4.56
C ILE A 101 29.59 -4.05 -5.71
N LYS A 102 28.86 -4.00 -6.85
CA LYS A 102 29.22 -3.15 -8.00
C LYS A 102 29.16 -1.65 -7.66
N LYS A 103 28.26 -1.25 -6.76
CA LYS A 103 28.11 0.15 -6.33
C LYS A 103 29.23 0.61 -5.39
N ILE A 104 29.79 -0.30 -4.61
CA ILE A 104 30.92 -0.04 -3.71
C ILE A 104 32.23 0.00 -4.53
N SER A 105 32.43 -0.92 -5.48
CA SER A 105 33.63 -0.94 -6.32
C SER A 105 33.74 0.29 -7.24
N GLY A 106 32.63 0.84 -7.73
CA GLY A 106 32.64 2.07 -8.53
C GLY A 106 32.96 3.33 -7.71
N LYS A 107 32.52 3.38 -6.44
CA LYS A 107 32.81 4.51 -5.54
C LYS A 107 34.25 4.57 -5.03
N ILE A 108 34.95 3.44 -5.00
CA ILE A 108 36.36 3.39 -4.61
C ILE A 108 37.24 3.87 -5.77
N ALA A 109 36.92 3.47 -7.01
CA ALA A 109 37.68 3.86 -8.20
C ALA A 109 37.65 5.38 -8.52
N GLU A 110 36.57 6.10 -8.15
CA GLU A 110 36.49 7.56 -8.32
C GLU A 110 37.17 8.36 -7.19
N LYS A 111 37.59 7.70 -6.10
CA LYS A 111 38.14 8.39 -4.92
C LYS A 111 39.67 8.37 -4.84
N ASP A 112 40.33 7.74 -5.81
CA ASP A 112 41.79 7.59 -5.89
C ASP A 112 42.44 8.50 -6.97
N ILE A 113 41.72 9.52 -7.46
CA ILE A 113 42.24 10.57 -8.34
C ILE A 113 41.95 11.95 -7.71
N GLU A 114 42.59 12.24 -6.58
CA GLU A 114 42.90 13.59 -6.10
C GLU A 114 44.11 13.55 -5.17
#